data_AF-A0A418AG47-F1
#
_entry.id   AF-A0A418AG47-F1
#
_cell.length_a   1.000
_cell.length_b   1.000
_cell.length_c   1.000
_cell.angle_alpha   90.00
_cell.angle_beta   90.00
_cell.angle_gamma   90.00
#
_symmetry.space_group_name_H-M   'P 1'
#
loop_
_entity.id
_entity.type
_entity.pdbx_description
1 polymer ?
#
loop_
_entity_poly.entity_id
_entity_poly.type
_entity_poly.pdbx_seq_one_letter_code
_entity_poly.pdbx_strand_id
1 'polypeptide(L)'
;MGLFELTTMEGWTSTCLAAIDAVGENMQPIENYNPMIMLYWWLYMIICAFFITNLFIGVLCDSFTRETYGSIVTDEQIQWIKLQNKVLALSPVRLHPCPTSNPRRWLYKVATWMYFEHFITIVILVNTVAMASQYFGASVTTTATLNTMNLAFSVIFTIEAAVKLGAYGIVYFEDSWNRFDFVIVVFTIVSLILQSIDIKVGSAATVIRVFRVGRALRLIKKAKIMKNLFDTLIVSLPAVINVVSLLSLLYYIFAAVAVQLFAKTGFNGSMVNENQNFQNFWTAFQTLIGFSTGENWDNFMWEVYNQVPATNPTCEDRSYDPTMCGFNDTFPCIPLDGCGSWLIVPFMYVFYLVMGYIGINLFSGIVVDAIGDASSDCPVNVNTLAEFSDRWAKFDPSGTGLITAGELTDFLYTVYPPFGFKGVPGFTRRRVVIAIGELDIPVYDKKYVHFKDVPRALVQRVLAGHAEISQVMERLGINKQFDEMWFRNHGKRHQANLLNRDKSHVKEYSASVVIQRFLARLRLNRQRQLSKPNLSHQPLDTGPLVVRPVGPSLAPLAMPAGPADTCLKPLVKVQNGVVVSTQTDFSPPEL
;
A
#
# COMPACT_ATOMS: atom_id res chain seq x y z
N MET A 1 -19.49 -25.25 26.99
CA MET A 1 -18.27 -25.82 26.39
C MET A 1 -18.56 -26.20 24.95
N GLY A 2 -19.26 -27.31 24.66
CA GLY A 2 -19.56 -27.73 23.28
C GLY A 2 -20.08 -26.63 22.35
N LEU A 3 -21.12 -25.87 22.72
CA LEU A 3 -21.64 -24.78 21.86
C LEU A 3 -20.60 -23.70 21.52
N PHE A 4 -19.64 -23.42 22.40
CA PHE A 4 -18.59 -22.42 22.12
C PHE A 4 -17.60 -22.95 21.09
N GLU A 5 -17.16 -24.21 21.18
CA GLU A 5 -16.33 -24.85 20.13
C GLU A 5 -17.00 -24.70 18.75
N LEU A 6 -18.31 -24.92 18.69
CA LEU A 6 -19.09 -24.78 17.46
C LEU A 6 -19.15 -23.33 16.94
N THR A 7 -19.18 -22.32 17.81
CA THR A 7 -19.09 -20.92 17.36
C THR A 7 -17.75 -20.58 16.72
N THR A 8 -16.69 -21.34 17.00
CA THR A 8 -15.38 -21.19 16.36
C THR A 8 -15.28 -21.87 15.00
N MET A 9 -16.35 -22.56 14.57
CA MET A 9 -16.42 -23.40 13.37
C MET A 9 -15.52 -24.63 13.39
N GLU A 10 -15.05 -25.05 14.56
CA GLU A 10 -14.29 -26.28 14.77
C GLU A 10 -15.18 -27.36 15.39
N GLY A 11 -14.87 -28.64 15.13
CA GLY A 11 -15.59 -29.78 15.72
C GLY A 11 -17.10 -29.87 15.40
N TRP A 12 -17.61 -29.02 14.51
CA TRP A 12 -19.05 -28.92 14.29
C TRP A 12 -19.61 -30.05 13.43
N THR A 13 -18.82 -30.58 12.49
CA THR A 13 -19.24 -31.69 11.64
C THR A 13 -19.40 -32.96 12.46
N SER A 14 -18.46 -33.28 13.35
CA SER A 14 -18.53 -34.44 14.23
C SER A 14 -19.71 -34.33 15.20
N THR A 15 -19.92 -33.15 15.79
CA THR A 15 -21.08 -32.89 16.67
C THR A 15 -22.41 -32.97 15.92
N CYS A 16 -22.46 -32.44 14.70
CA CYS A 16 -23.65 -32.47 13.85
C CYS A 16 -24.03 -33.90 13.45
N LEU A 17 -23.06 -34.69 13.01
CA LEU A 17 -23.26 -36.10 12.67
C LEU A 17 -23.71 -36.92 13.88
N ALA A 18 -23.05 -36.73 15.04
CA ALA A 18 -23.46 -37.38 16.28
C ALA A 18 -24.89 -37.01 16.70
N ALA A 19 -25.32 -35.78 16.42
CA ALA A 19 -26.70 -35.34 16.69
C ALA A 19 -27.71 -35.93 15.70
N ILE A 20 -27.34 -36.10 14.41
CA ILE A 20 -28.18 -36.76 13.39
C ILE A 20 -28.40 -38.24 13.74
N ASP A 21 -27.37 -38.90 14.25
CA ASP A 21 -27.42 -40.32 14.59
C ASP A 21 -28.08 -40.61 15.95
N ALA A 22 -28.45 -39.56 16.71
CA ALA A 22 -29.03 -39.69 18.04
C ALA A 22 -30.48 -40.20 18.00
N VAL A 23 -30.73 -41.32 18.67
CA VAL A 23 -32.05 -42.00 18.70
C VAL A 23 -32.87 -41.64 19.93
N GLY A 24 -32.25 -41.68 21.12
CA GLY A 24 -32.90 -41.46 22.41
C GLY A 24 -31.91 -41.65 23.56
N GLU A 25 -32.37 -41.36 24.79
CA GLU A 25 -31.53 -41.46 25.99
C GLU A 25 -31.03 -42.90 26.19
N ASN A 26 -29.72 -43.07 26.40
CA ASN A 26 -29.05 -44.36 26.61
C ASN A 26 -29.22 -45.38 25.46
N MET A 27 -29.49 -44.92 24.23
CA MET A 27 -29.59 -45.76 23.03
C MET A 27 -28.35 -45.59 22.15
N GLN A 28 -27.91 -46.67 21.50
CA GLN A 28 -26.81 -46.64 20.53
C GLN A 28 -27.21 -45.76 19.32
N PRO A 29 -26.32 -44.87 18.83
CA PRO A 29 -26.59 -44.10 17.62
C PRO A 29 -26.81 -45.01 16.42
N ILE A 30 -27.80 -44.66 15.61
CA ILE A 30 -28.11 -45.31 14.34
C ILE A 30 -27.86 -44.29 13.24
N GLU A 31 -27.05 -44.68 12.25
CA GLU A 31 -26.69 -43.82 11.13
C GLU A 31 -27.94 -43.21 10.46
N ASN A 32 -27.96 -41.88 10.33
CA ASN A 32 -29.03 -41.12 9.68
C ASN A 32 -30.43 -41.29 10.30
N TYR A 33 -30.53 -41.49 11.61
CA TYR A 33 -31.83 -41.65 12.28
C TYR A 33 -32.70 -40.38 12.22
N ASN A 34 -32.12 -39.20 12.48
CA ASN A 34 -32.83 -37.92 12.48
C ASN A 34 -32.10 -36.85 11.63
N PRO A 35 -32.19 -36.93 10.29
CA PRO A 35 -31.50 -35.99 9.39
C PRO A 35 -32.01 -34.55 9.50
N MET A 36 -33.20 -34.33 10.07
CA MET A 36 -33.78 -32.98 10.23
C MET A 36 -32.98 -32.09 11.19
N ILE A 37 -32.20 -32.69 12.11
CA ILE A 37 -31.33 -31.96 13.03
C ILE A 37 -30.23 -31.18 12.27
N MET A 38 -29.89 -31.59 11.05
CA MET A 38 -28.96 -30.85 10.19
C MET A 38 -29.44 -29.41 9.91
N LEU A 39 -30.75 -29.20 9.75
CA LEU A 39 -31.32 -27.86 9.52
C LEU A 39 -31.12 -26.95 10.73
N TYR A 40 -31.24 -27.49 11.94
CA TYR A 40 -30.95 -26.75 13.17
C TYR A 40 -29.49 -26.27 13.18
N TRP A 41 -28.55 -27.16 12.87
CA TRP A 41 -27.12 -26.82 12.84
C TRP A 41 -26.78 -25.80 11.76
N TRP A 42 -27.36 -25.91 10.56
CA TRP A 42 -27.19 -24.89 9.52
C TRP A 42 -27.70 -23.51 9.96
N LEU A 43 -28.90 -23.46 10.56
CA LEU A 43 -29.45 -22.20 11.07
C LEU A 43 -28.60 -21.63 12.21
N TYR A 44 -28.15 -22.48 13.14
CA TYR A 44 -27.24 -22.09 14.22
C TYR A 44 -25.95 -21.48 13.67
N MET A 45 -25.32 -22.15 12.70
CA MET A 45 -24.09 -21.64 12.06
C MET A 45 -24.35 -20.32 11.35
N ILE A 46 -25.43 -20.18 10.58
CA ILE A 46 -25.76 -18.90 9.93
C ILE A 46 -25.94 -17.79 10.97
N ILE A 47 -26.65 -18.03 12.06
CA ILE A 47 -26.88 -17.01 13.09
C ILE A 47 -25.57 -16.65 13.82
N CYS A 48 -24.84 -17.65 14.32
CA CYS A 48 -23.65 -17.42 15.14
C CYS A 48 -22.43 -16.97 14.30
N ALA A 49 -22.16 -17.62 13.18
CA ALA A 49 -21.01 -17.28 12.34
C ALA A 49 -21.20 -15.98 11.58
N PHE A 50 -22.37 -15.80 10.94
CA PHE A 50 -22.59 -14.67 10.05
C PHE A 50 -23.16 -13.46 10.80
N PHE A 51 -24.30 -13.61 11.48
CA PHE A 51 -24.96 -12.45 12.08
C PHE A 51 -24.23 -11.91 13.31
N ILE A 52 -23.88 -12.75 14.28
CA ILE A 52 -23.25 -12.30 15.53
C ILE A 52 -21.86 -11.70 15.26
N THR A 53 -21.02 -12.37 14.47
CA THR A 53 -19.68 -11.87 14.13
C THR A 53 -19.74 -10.54 13.38
N ASN A 54 -20.63 -10.41 12.38
CA ASN A 54 -20.78 -9.17 11.63
C ASN A 54 -21.32 -8.02 12.49
N LEU A 55 -22.28 -8.30 13.38
CA LEU A 55 -22.80 -7.30 14.31
C LEU A 55 -21.69 -6.82 15.27
N PHE A 56 -20.91 -7.75 15.82
CA PHE A 56 -19.84 -7.43 16.74
C PHE A 56 -18.73 -6.61 16.07
N ILE A 57 -18.27 -7.02 14.87
CA ILE A 57 -17.31 -6.25 14.07
C ILE A 57 -17.86 -4.86 13.74
N GLY A 58 -19.14 -4.74 13.38
CA GLY A 58 -19.78 -3.46 13.07
C GLY A 58 -19.77 -2.49 14.26
N VAL A 59 -20.18 -2.95 15.45
CA VAL A 59 -20.17 -2.15 16.68
C VAL A 59 -18.75 -1.75 17.08
N LEU A 60 -17.79 -2.67 16.97
CA LEU A 60 -16.39 -2.35 17.27
C LEU A 60 -15.81 -1.34 16.28
N CYS A 61 -16.06 -1.49 14.98
CA CYS A 61 -15.60 -0.52 13.98
C CYS A 61 -16.18 0.88 14.24
N ASP A 62 -17.46 0.98 14.60
CA ASP A 62 -18.06 2.26 15.01
C ASP A 62 -17.37 2.84 16.26
N SER A 63 -17.17 2.01 17.29
CA SER A 63 -16.47 2.41 18.52
C SER A 63 -15.05 2.91 18.24
N PHE A 64 -14.26 2.17 17.44
CA PHE A 64 -12.90 2.56 17.05
C PHE A 64 -12.87 3.82 16.19
N THR A 65 -13.84 3.99 15.29
CA THR A 65 -13.96 5.22 14.49
C THR A 65 -14.19 6.43 15.40
N ARG A 66 -15.10 6.30 16.38
CA ARG A 66 -15.42 7.34 17.35
C ARG A 66 -14.26 7.65 18.30
N GLU A 67 -13.47 6.66 18.68
CA GLU A 67 -12.26 6.85 19.49
C GLU A 67 -11.14 7.53 18.70
N THR A 68 -10.92 7.11 17.45
CA THR A 68 -9.80 7.59 16.62
C THR A 68 -10.02 9.01 16.11
N TYR A 69 -11.24 9.32 15.65
CA TYR A 69 -11.56 10.63 15.06
C TYR A 69 -12.35 11.55 15.98
N GLY A 70 -12.87 11.03 17.10
CA GLY A 70 -13.75 11.78 18.01
C GLY A 70 -15.22 11.66 17.62
N SER A 71 -16.13 11.80 18.59
CA SER A 71 -17.55 11.51 18.40
C SER A 71 -18.34 12.55 17.58
N ILE A 72 -17.70 13.60 17.08
CA ILE A 72 -18.35 14.77 16.45
C ILE A 72 -17.82 15.03 15.03
N VAL A 73 -16.95 14.16 14.49
CA VAL A 73 -16.35 14.36 13.17
C VAL A 73 -17.19 13.69 12.09
N THR A 74 -17.56 14.42 11.05
CA THR A 74 -18.30 13.87 9.90
C THR A 74 -17.40 13.03 8.99
N ASP A 75 -17.97 12.10 8.21
CA ASP A 75 -17.20 11.27 7.28
C ASP A 75 -16.35 12.10 6.30
N GLU A 76 -16.87 13.24 5.85
CA GLU A 76 -16.15 14.19 4.98
C GLU A 76 -14.93 14.81 5.67
N GLN A 77 -15.04 15.13 6.97
CA GLN A 77 -13.93 15.65 7.75
C GLN A 77 -12.86 14.58 7.99
N ILE A 78 -13.25 13.31 8.20
CA ILE A 78 -12.30 12.18 8.29
C ILE A 78 -11.54 12.02 6.97
N GLN A 79 -12.25 12.03 5.84
CA GLN A 79 -11.64 11.96 4.51
C GLN A 79 -10.63 13.11 4.28
N TRP A 80 -10.96 14.32 4.71
CA TRP A 80 -10.05 15.46 4.64
C TRP A 80 -8.78 15.28 5.45
N ILE A 81 -8.90 14.82 6.70
CA ILE A 81 -7.75 14.56 7.59
C ILE A 81 -6.86 13.47 6.97
N LYS A 82 -7.44 12.37 6.48
CA LYS A 82 -6.70 11.31 5.79
C LYS A 82 -5.99 11.86 4.55
N LEU A 83 -6.64 12.72 3.78
CA LEU A 83 -6.04 13.30 2.58
C LEU A 83 -4.88 14.26 2.92
N GLN A 84 -4.99 15.06 3.98
CA GLN A 84 -3.88 15.88 4.49
C GLN A 84 -2.69 15.01 4.90
N ASN A 85 -2.93 13.87 5.55
CA ASN A 85 -1.88 12.91 5.90
C ASN A 85 -1.20 12.32 4.65
N LYS A 86 -1.98 12.02 3.59
CA LYS A 86 -1.42 11.59 2.29
C LYS A 86 -0.56 12.68 1.64
N VAL A 87 -0.95 13.95 1.76
CA VAL A 87 -0.13 15.09 1.29
C VAL A 87 1.14 15.26 2.12
N LEU A 88 1.10 15.03 3.43
CA LEU A 88 2.27 15.05 4.31
C LEU A 88 3.30 13.98 3.95
N ALA A 89 2.84 12.85 3.44
CA ALA A 89 3.69 11.75 3.01
C ALA A 89 4.32 11.97 1.63
N LEU A 90 3.85 12.96 0.85
CA LEU A 90 4.46 13.29 -0.43
C LEU A 90 5.87 13.83 -0.23
N SER A 91 6.77 13.51 -1.15
CA SER A 91 8.11 14.09 -1.19
C SER A 91 8.48 14.42 -2.64
N PRO A 92 9.30 15.47 -2.86
CA PRO A 92 9.78 15.79 -4.20
C PRO A 92 10.69 14.66 -4.70
N VAL A 93 10.34 14.08 -5.84
CA VAL A 93 11.16 13.05 -6.49
C VAL A 93 12.39 13.69 -7.11
N ARG A 94 13.58 13.14 -6.82
CA ARG A 94 14.84 13.54 -7.44
C ARG A 94 14.99 12.85 -8.80
N LEU A 95 15.22 13.62 -9.86
CA LEU A 95 15.64 13.09 -11.16
C LEU A 95 17.15 13.15 -11.25
N HIS A 96 17.78 11.99 -11.37
CA HIS A 96 19.24 11.93 -11.43
C HIS A 96 19.75 12.44 -12.79
N PRO A 97 20.56 13.51 -12.83
CA PRO A 97 21.04 14.10 -14.06
C PRO A 97 22.02 13.17 -14.79
N CYS A 98 22.10 13.30 -16.11
CA CYS A 98 23.04 12.54 -16.93
C CYS A 98 24.49 12.77 -16.45
N PRO A 99 25.29 11.70 -16.25
CA PRO A 99 26.67 11.83 -15.84
C PRO A 99 27.54 12.53 -16.90
N THR A 100 28.47 13.38 -16.44
CA THR A 100 29.34 14.22 -17.28
C THR A 100 30.49 13.46 -17.95
N SER A 101 30.98 12.36 -17.36
CA SER A 101 32.12 11.60 -17.89
C SER A 101 31.73 10.67 -19.05
N ASN A 102 32.56 10.62 -20.10
CA ASN A 102 32.30 9.89 -21.34
C ASN A 102 31.95 8.39 -21.17
N PRO A 103 32.72 7.56 -20.43
CA PRO A 103 32.37 6.14 -20.26
C PRO A 103 31.09 5.95 -19.43
N ARG A 104 30.89 6.80 -18.42
CA ARG A 104 29.70 6.78 -17.57
C ARG A 104 28.45 7.22 -18.33
N ARG A 105 28.57 8.17 -19.26
CA ARG A 105 27.49 8.63 -20.13
C ARG A 105 27.04 7.53 -21.09
N TRP A 106 27.96 6.73 -21.62
CA TRP A 106 27.62 5.56 -22.42
C TRP A 106 26.86 4.52 -21.60
N LEU A 107 27.38 4.16 -20.41
CA LEU A 107 26.70 3.23 -19.50
C LEU A 107 25.31 3.74 -19.09
N TYR A 108 25.16 5.03 -18.83
CA TYR A 108 23.86 5.65 -18.53
C TYR A 108 22.90 5.54 -19.71
N LYS A 109 23.35 5.77 -20.95
CA LYS A 109 22.52 5.57 -22.15
C LYS A 109 22.06 4.13 -22.28
N VAL A 110 22.93 3.15 -22.02
CA VAL A 110 22.57 1.72 -22.05
C VAL A 110 21.60 1.37 -20.93
N ALA A 111 21.88 1.79 -19.69
CA ALA A 111 21.07 1.49 -18.51
C ALA A 111 19.66 2.10 -18.58
N THR A 112 19.51 3.25 -19.25
CA THR A 112 18.22 3.94 -19.44
C THR A 112 17.51 3.53 -20.74
N TRP A 113 18.10 2.63 -21.53
CA TRP A 113 17.53 2.24 -22.80
C TRP A 113 16.33 1.30 -22.60
N MET A 114 15.19 1.66 -23.19
CA MET A 114 13.93 0.91 -23.01
C MET A 114 14.03 -0.55 -23.48
N TYR A 115 14.79 -0.82 -24.54
CA TYR A 115 15.00 -2.20 -25.02
C TYR A 115 15.85 -3.04 -24.06
N PHE A 116 16.83 -2.42 -23.38
CA PHE A 116 17.63 -3.11 -22.35
C PHE A 116 16.74 -3.54 -21.18
N GLU A 117 15.83 -2.67 -20.74
CA GLU A 117 14.86 -2.99 -19.69
C GLU A 117 13.88 -4.09 -20.10
N HIS A 118 13.39 -4.10 -21.35
CA HIS A 118 12.55 -5.20 -21.87
C HIS A 118 13.32 -6.52 -21.99
N PHE A 119 14.57 -6.48 -22.47
CA PHE A 119 15.44 -7.66 -22.56
C PHE A 119 15.62 -8.30 -21.18
N ILE A 120 16.01 -7.53 -20.17
CA ILE A 120 16.15 -8.05 -18.80
C ILE A 120 14.84 -8.63 -18.29
N THR A 121 13.71 -7.98 -18.57
CA THR A 121 12.39 -8.48 -18.15
C THR A 121 12.07 -9.83 -18.77
N ILE A 122 12.35 -10.02 -20.07
CA ILE A 122 12.20 -11.31 -20.74
C ILE A 122 13.13 -12.36 -20.12
N VAL A 123 14.38 -12.01 -19.85
CA VAL A 123 15.34 -12.91 -19.19
C VAL A 123 14.84 -13.36 -17.80
N ILE A 124 14.26 -12.45 -17.01
CA ILE A 124 13.66 -12.80 -15.71
C ILE A 124 12.49 -13.77 -15.91
N LEU A 125 11.59 -13.51 -16.87
CA LEU A 125 10.47 -14.41 -17.15
C LEU A 125 10.94 -15.81 -17.53
N VAL A 126 11.90 -15.92 -18.46
CA VAL A 126 12.47 -17.21 -18.87
C VAL A 126 13.17 -17.90 -17.70
N ASN A 127 13.89 -17.15 -16.85
CA ASN A 127 14.50 -17.72 -15.64
C ASN A 127 13.45 -18.27 -14.67
N THR A 128 12.35 -17.55 -14.46
CA THR A 128 11.24 -18.01 -13.60
C THR A 128 10.60 -19.29 -14.15
N VAL A 129 10.36 -19.39 -15.47
CA VAL A 129 9.85 -20.62 -16.10
C VAL A 129 10.85 -21.78 -15.94
N ALA A 130 12.14 -21.52 -16.13
CA ALA A 130 13.18 -22.53 -15.92
C ALA A 130 13.21 -23.02 -14.47
N MET A 131 13.01 -22.15 -13.47
CA MET A 131 12.89 -22.55 -12.07
C MET A 131 11.62 -23.38 -11.81
N ALA A 132 10.49 -22.99 -12.39
CA ALA A 132 9.22 -23.72 -12.26
C ALA A 132 9.23 -25.11 -12.92
N SER A 133 10.10 -25.33 -13.91
CA SER A 133 10.23 -26.62 -14.60
C SER A 133 10.98 -27.70 -13.81
N GLN A 134 11.51 -27.39 -12.63
CA GLN A 134 12.20 -28.37 -11.78
C GLN A 134 11.20 -29.32 -11.12
N TYR A 135 11.45 -30.63 -11.20
CA TYR A 135 10.63 -31.67 -10.58
C TYR A 135 11.50 -32.73 -9.90
N PHE A 136 10.92 -33.44 -8.92
CA PHE A 136 11.59 -34.53 -8.23
C PHE A 136 11.83 -35.71 -9.16
N GLY A 137 13.05 -36.25 -9.18
CA GLY A 137 13.43 -37.34 -10.09
C GLY A 137 13.73 -36.92 -11.52
N ALA A 138 14.02 -35.64 -11.76
CA ALA A 138 14.42 -35.17 -13.09
C ALA A 138 15.68 -35.88 -13.61
N SER A 139 15.70 -36.13 -14.93
CA SER A 139 16.85 -36.76 -15.58
C SER A 139 18.14 -35.93 -15.40
N VAL A 140 19.29 -36.60 -15.35
CA VAL A 140 20.61 -35.95 -15.20
C VAL A 140 20.82 -34.88 -16.28
N THR A 141 20.37 -35.14 -17.50
CA THR A 141 20.41 -34.21 -18.62
C THR A 141 19.55 -32.96 -18.39
N THR A 142 18.33 -33.13 -17.87
CA THR A 142 17.45 -32.01 -17.53
C THR A 142 18.08 -31.16 -16.43
N THR A 143 18.58 -31.78 -15.36
CA THR A 143 19.22 -31.06 -14.24
C THR A 143 20.48 -30.31 -14.69
N ALA A 144 21.34 -30.94 -15.51
CA ALA A 144 22.53 -30.29 -16.05
C ALA A 144 22.18 -29.09 -16.95
N THR A 145 21.15 -29.23 -17.79
CA THR A 145 20.67 -28.16 -18.68
C THR A 145 20.14 -26.98 -17.86
N LEU A 146 19.28 -27.23 -16.87
CA LEU A 146 18.74 -26.19 -16.00
C LEU A 146 19.84 -25.50 -15.17
N ASN A 147 20.85 -26.24 -14.70
CA ASN A 147 22.00 -25.65 -14.02
C ASN A 147 22.82 -24.73 -14.93
N THR A 148 23.03 -25.14 -16.19
CA THR A 148 23.74 -24.33 -17.20
C THR A 148 22.98 -23.06 -17.53
N MET A 149 21.65 -23.15 -17.72
CA MET A 149 20.78 -21.99 -17.92
C MET A 149 20.81 -21.05 -16.71
N ASN A 150 20.72 -21.59 -15.50
CA ASN A 150 20.79 -20.79 -14.27
C ASN A 150 22.12 -20.04 -14.12
N LEU A 151 23.23 -20.63 -14.56
CA LEU A 151 24.52 -19.94 -14.62
C LEU A 151 24.49 -18.80 -15.63
N ALA A 152 23.98 -19.04 -16.85
CA ALA A 152 23.87 -18.02 -17.89
C ALA A 152 23.01 -16.83 -17.43
N PHE A 153 21.84 -17.08 -16.82
CA PHE A 153 21.00 -16.02 -16.25
C PHE A 153 21.71 -15.25 -15.13
N SER A 154 22.46 -15.95 -14.27
CA SER A 154 23.24 -15.30 -13.21
C SER A 154 24.25 -14.32 -13.78
N VAL A 155 24.98 -14.71 -14.84
CA VAL A 155 25.94 -13.83 -15.52
C VAL A 155 25.24 -12.61 -16.13
N ILE A 156 24.10 -12.79 -16.80
CA ILE A 156 23.33 -11.68 -17.38
C ILE A 156 22.92 -10.67 -16.29
N PHE A 157 22.43 -11.16 -15.15
CA PHE A 157 22.04 -10.31 -14.02
C PHE A 157 23.22 -9.62 -13.34
N THR A 158 24.39 -10.26 -13.28
CA THR A 158 25.61 -9.62 -12.78
C THR A 158 26.05 -8.49 -13.71
N ILE A 159 25.97 -8.70 -15.04
CA ILE A 159 26.26 -7.65 -16.03
C ILE A 159 25.28 -6.49 -15.90
N GLU A 160 23.97 -6.78 -15.77
CA GLU A 160 22.96 -5.75 -15.54
C GLU A 160 23.29 -4.88 -14.32
N ALA A 161 23.57 -5.52 -13.18
CA ALA A 161 23.91 -4.82 -11.94
C ALA A 161 25.19 -4.00 -12.11
N ALA A 162 26.22 -4.53 -12.77
CA ALA A 162 27.46 -3.80 -13.05
C ALA A 162 27.24 -2.58 -13.97
N VAL A 163 26.42 -2.70 -15.01
CA VAL A 163 26.06 -1.60 -15.92
C VAL A 163 25.31 -0.50 -15.16
N LYS A 164 24.31 -0.87 -14.34
CA LYS A 164 23.53 0.10 -13.55
C LYS A 164 24.37 0.76 -12.46
N LEU A 165 25.22 0.00 -11.76
CA LEU A 165 26.13 0.54 -10.76
C LEU A 165 27.16 1.48 -11.39
N GLY A 166 27.71 1.13 -12.55
CA GLY A 166 28.61 2.00 -13.31
C GLY A 166 27.93 3.27 -13.83
N ALA A 167 26.66 3.20 -14.22
CA ALA A 167 25.87 4.34 -14.70
C ALA A 167 25.50 5.32 -13.57
N TYR A 168 24.91 4.81 -12.49
CA TYR A 168 24.37 5.63 -11.39
C TYR A 168 25.40 5.92 -10.29
N GLY A 169 26.47 5.14 -10.17
CA GLY A 169 27.46 5.29 -9.10
C GLY A 169 26.85 5.00 -7.72
N ILE A 170 27.22 5.78 -6.70
CA ILE A 170 26.73 5.61 -5.32
C ILE A 170 25.21 5.79 -5.24
N VAL A 171 24.62 6.61 -6.12
CA VAL A 171 23.19 6.85 -6.21
C VAL A 171 22.40 5.57 -6.51
N TYR A 172 23.04 4.55 -7.08
CA TYR A 172 22.44 3.22 -7.25
C TYR A 172 21.82 2.68 -5.95
N PHE A 173 22.46 2.95 -4.81
CA PHE A 173 22.02 2.47 -3.49
C PHE A 173 20.94 3.34 -2.84
N GLU A 174 20.53 4.46 -3.44
CA GLU A 174 19.39 5.25 -2.93
C GLU A 174 18.05 4.57 -3.24
N ASP A 175 17.93 3.86 -4.36
CA ASP A 175 16.74 3.11 -4.74
C ASP A 175 16.69 1.73 -4.05
N SER A 176 15.68 1.51 -3.21
CA SER A 176 15.43 0.25 -2.51
C SER A 176 15.36 -0.96 -3.43
N TRP A 177 14.80 -0.81 -4.63
CA TRP A 177 14.68 -1.92 -5.58
C TRP A 177 16.02 -2.27 -6.22
N ASN A 178 16.88 -1.28 -6.48
CA ASN A 178 18.25 -1.53 -6.94
C ASN A 178 19.10 -2.19 -5.84
N ARG A 179 18.93 -1.79 -4.57
CA ARG A 179 19.57 -2.49 -3.43
C ARG A 179 19.15 -3.95 -3.35
N PHE A 180 17.84 -4.22 -3.46
CA PHE A 180 17.29 -5.57 -3.48
C PHE A 180 17.88 -6.42 -4.62
N ASP A 181 17.88 -5.89 -5.84
CA ASP A 181 18.45 -6.56 -7.01
C ASP A 181 19.93 -6.90 -6.79
N PHE A 182 20.71 -5.96 -6.24
CA PHE A 182 22.13 -6.14 -5.94
C PHE A 182 22.38 -7.22 -4.88
N VAL A 183 21.60 -7.23 -3.80
CA VAL A 183 21.66 -8.26 -2.76
C VAL A 183 21.43 -9.66 -3.36
N ILE A 184 20.46 -9.81 -4.26
CA ILE A 184 20.22 -11.09 -4.96
C ILE A 184 21.41 -11.48 -5.83
N VAL A 185 22.06 -10.53 -6.53
CA VAL A 185 23.28 -10.81 -7.31
C VAL A 185 24.42 -11.25 -6.40
N VAL A 186 24.63 -10.59 -5.26
CA VAL A 186 25.68 -10.96 -4.29
C VAL A 186 25.45 -12.37 -3.75
N PHE A 187 24.24 -12.69 -3.27
CA PHE A 187 23.93 -14.05 -2.79
C PHE A 187 24.08 -15.10 -3.89
N THR A 188 23.77 -14.75 -5.14
CA THR A 188 23.99 -15.61 -6.30
C THR A 188 25.48 -15.89 -6.52
N ILE A 189 26.34 -14.87 -6.47
CA ILE A 189 27.78 -15.03 -6.64
C ILE A 189 28.35 -15.89 -5.50
N VAL A 190 27.97 -15.59 -4.25
CA VAL A 190 28.37 -16.39 -3.08
C VAL A 190 27.93 -17.85 -3.25
N SER A 191 26.71 -18.10 -3.75
CA SER A 191 26.24 -19.46 -4.05
C SER A 191 27.11 -20.20 -5.05
N LEU A 192 27.51 -19.53 -6.13
CA LEU A 192 28.37 -20.12 -7.17
C LEU A 192 29.78 -20.43 -6.62
N ILE A 193 30.34 -19.52 -5.83
CA ILE A 193 31.66 -19.72 -5.19
C ILE A 193 31.59 -20.92 -4.24
N LEU A 194 30.61 -20.96 -3.33
CA LEU A 194 30.45 -22.06 -2.36
C LEU A 194 30.27 -23.42 -3.05
N GLN A 195 29.55 -23.46 -4.17
CA GLN A 195 29.37 -24.68 -4.96
C GLN A 195 30.67 -25.11 -5.67
N SER A 196 31.54 -24.17 -6.04
CA SER A 196 32.82 -24.48 -6.71
C SER A 196 33.90 -25.01 -5.77
N ILE A 197 33.83 -24.69 -4.48
CA ILE A 197 34.82 -25.10 -3.46
C ILE A 197 34.43 -26.39 -2.72
N ASP A 198 33.36 -27.07 -3.15
CA ASP A 198 32.79 -28.30 -2.57
C ASP A 198 32.70 -28.30 -1.03
N ILE A 199 32.53 -27.12 -0.44
CA ILE A 199 32.28 -27.05 1.00
C ILE A 199 30.88 -27.63 1.20
N LYS A 200 30.80 -28.71 1.98
CA LYS A 200 29.54 -29.27 2.48
C LYS A 200 28.89 -28.29 3.46
N VAL A 201 28.36 -27.20 2.91
CA VAL A 201 27.61 -26.19 3.64
C VAL A 201 26.24 -26.81 3.92
N GLY A 202 26.06 -27.54 5.03
CA GLY A 202 24.83 -28.27 5.37
C GLY A 202 23.54 -27.44 5.27
N SER A 203 23.05 -26.89 6.39
CA SER A 203 21.81 -26.08 6.41
C SER A 203 21.91 -24.78 5.59
N ALA A 204 23.10 -24.18 5.52
CA ALA A 204 23.30 -22.93 4.77
C ALA A 204 23.23 -23.12 3.24
N ALA A 205 23.46 -24.31 2.67
CA ALA A 205 23.15 -24.54 1.25
C ALA A 205 21.65 -24.45 0.97
N THR A 206 20.81 -24.89 1.91
CA THR A 206 19.34 -24.79 1.80
C THR A 206 18.90 -23.33 1.78
N VAL A 207 19.41 -22.50 2.70
CA VAL A 207 19.10 -21.06 2.75
C VAL A 207 19.52 -20.35 1.46
N ILE A 208 20.71 -20.65 0.95
CA ILE A 208 21.23 -20.05 -0.28
C ILE A 208 20.41 -20.48 -1.51
N ARG A 209 19.87 -21.70 -1.52
CA ARG A 209 18.94 -22.16 -2.56
C ARG A 209 17.63 -21.37 -2.55
N VAL A 210 17.10 -20.99 -1.38
CA VAL A 210 15.89 -20.17 -1.27
C VAL A 210 16.09 -18.79 -1.90
N PHE A 211 17.26 -18.16 -1.74
CA PHE A 211 17.55 -16.87 -2.39
C PHE A 211 17.55 -16.93 -3.93
N ARG A 212 17.70 -18.11 -4.53
CA ARG A 212 17.54 -18.28 -5.99
C ARG A 212 16.11 -17.99 -6.42
N VAL A 213 15.12 -18.41 -5.63
CA VAL A 213 13.69 -18.12 -5.84
C VAL A 213 13.42 -16.62 -5.75
N GLY A 214 14.17 -15.91 -4.90
CA GLY A 214 14.11 -14.44 -4.78
C GLY A 214 14.35 -13.68 -6.10
N ARG A 215 14.98 -14.29 -7.10
CA ARG A 215 15.13 -13.68 -8.45
C ARG A 215 13.79 -13.46 -9.14
N ALA A 216 12.80 -14.33 -8.90
CA ALA A 216 11.46 -14.16 -9.46
C ALA A 216 10.75 -12.91 -8.89
N LEU A 217 11.08 -12.52 -7.65
CA LEU A 217 10.53 -11.30 -7.02
C LEU A 217 10.95 -10.02 -7.75
N ARG A 218 12.00 -10.05 -8.58
CA ARG A 218 12.40 -8.92 -9.42
C ARG A 218 11.32 -8.52 -10.43
N LEU A 219 10.39 -9.42 -10.77
CA LEU A 219 9.22 -9.11 -11.60
C LEU A 219 8.30 -8.06 -10.95
N ILE A 220 8.25 -8.02 -9.62
CA ILE A 220 7.42 -7.07 -8.88
C ILE A 220 7.80 -5.63 -9.25
N LYS A 221 9.11 -5.33 -9.36
CA LYS A 221 9.63 -4.02 -9.76
C LYS A 221 9.12 -3.58 -11.15
N LYS A 222 8.88 -4.53 -12.05
CA LYS A 222 8.45 -4.26 -13.45
C LYS A 222 6.94 -4.06 -13.54
N ALA A 223 6.18 -4.75 -12.70
CA ALA A 223 4.73 -4.62 -12.66
C ALA A 223 4.33 -3.43 -11.77
N LYS A 224 4.12 -2.24 -12.38
CA LYS A 224 3.76 -0.99 -11.67
C LYS A 224 2.66 -1.18 -10.61
N ILE A 225 1.60 -1.92 -10.95
CA ILE A 225 0.49 -2.21 -10.03
C ILE A 225 0.98 -3.03 -8.82
N MET A 226 1.71 -4.12 -9.06
CA MET A 226 2.25 -4.97 -7.99
C MET A 226 3.26 -4.21 -7.12
N LYS A 227 4.14 -3.42 -7.73
CA LYS A 227 5.07 -2.55 -7.01
C LYS A 227 4.32 -1.61 -6.07
N ASN A 228 3.29 -0.93 -6.57
CA ASN A 228 2.50 -0.02 -5.74
C ASN A 228 1.87 -0.75 -4.54
N LEU A 229 1.33 -1.97 -4.74
CA LEU A 229 0.78 -2.79 -3.65
C LEU A 229 1.85 -3.17 -2.61
N PHE A 230 3.03 -3.60 -3.07
CA PHE A 230 4.15 -3.92 -2.19
C PHE A 230 4.67 -2.70 -1.41
N ASP A 231 4.81 -1.55 -2.09
CA ASP A 231 5.24 -0.30 -1.45
C ASP A 231 4.21 0.12 -0.38
N THR A 232 2.90 -0.02 -0.65
CA THR A 232 1.86 0.23 0.37
C THR A 232 1.92 -0.73 1.55
N LEU A 233 2.22 -2.02 1.31
CA LEU A 233 2.37 -3.02 2.38
C LEU A 233 3.58 -2.73 3.27
N ILE A 234 4.70 -2.30 2.68
CA ILE A 234 5.90 -1.93 3.45
C ILE A 234 5.63 -0.71 4.33
N VAL A 235 4.87 0.26 3.81
CA VAL A 235 4.50 1.47 4.58
C VAL A 235 3.55 1.14 5.74
N SER A 236 2.68 0.13 5.62
CA SER A 236 1.80 -0.30 6.71
C SER A 236 2.49 -1.23 7.72
N LEU A 237 3.64 -1.82 7.37
CA LEU A 237 4.34 -2.79 8.22
C LEU A 237 4.69 -2.28 9.63
N PRO A 238 5.16 -1.03 9.86
CA PRO A 238 5.45 -0.55 11.21
C PRO A 238 4.23 -0.54 12.13
N ALA A 239 3.04 -0.24 11.60
CA ALA A 239 1.80 -0.30 12.37
C ALA A 239 1.47 -1.76 12.75
N VAL A 240 1.64 -2.68 11.79
CA VAL A 240 1.47 -4.12 12.00
C VAL A 240 2.47 -4.66 13.02
N ILE A 241 3.71 -4.17 13.06
CA ILE A 241 4.73 -4.62 14.02
C ILE A 241 4.32 -4.32 15.47
N ASN A 242 3.74 -3.15 15.76
CA ASN A 242 3.27 -2.82 17.11
C ASN A 242 2.18 -3.79 17.59
N VAL A 243 1.24 -4.05 16.67
CA VAL A 243 0.14 -4.99 16.78
C VAL A 243 0.63 -6.43 17.02
N VAL A 244 1.54 -6.91 16.19
CA VAL A 244 2.16 -8.25 16.29
C VAL A 244 3.00 -8.36 17.55
N SER A 245 3.68 -7.29 17.98
CA SER A 245 4.45 -7.27 19.23
C SER A 245 3.56 -7.45 20.46
N LEU A 246 2.38 -6.80 20.49
CA LEU A 246 1.42 -6.99 21.56
C LEU A 246 0.87 -8.42 21.56
N LEU A 247 0.50 -8.94 20.38
CA LEU A 247 0.02 -10.30 20.21
C LEU A 247 1.07 -11.35 20.63
N SER A 248 2.33 -11.14 20.25
CA SER A 248 3.46 -11.99 20.61
C SER A 248 3.73 -12.00 22.11
N LEU A 249 3.51 -10.89 22.81
CA LEU A 249 3.63 -10.84 24.28
C LEU A 249 2.56 -11.73 24.94
N LEU A 250 1.34 -11.72 24.41
CA LEU A 250 0.26 -12.58 24.92
C LEU A 250 0.57 -14.06 24.67
N TYR A 251 1.00 -14.41 23.45
CA TYR A 251 1.46 -15.77 23.15
C TYR A 251 2.59 -16.21 24.08
N TYR A 252 3.54 -15.31 24.40
CA TYR A 252 4.59 -15.60 25.35
C TYR A 252 4.04 -15.97 26.74
N ILE A 253 3.09 -15.19 27.27
CA ILE A 253 2.48 -15.43 28.59
C ILE A 253 1.78 -16.80 28.60
N PHE A 254 0.94 -17.08 27.60
CA PHE A 254 0.23 -18.35 27.51
C PHE A 254 1.16 -19.53 27.27
N ALA A 255 2.21 -19.39 26.46
CA ALA A 255 3.20 -20.44 26.23
C ALA A 255 3.98 -20.77 27.51
N ALA A 256 4.39 -19.75 28.28
CA ALA A 256 5.09 -19.96 29.55
C ALA A 256 4.21 -20.70 30.57
N VAL A 257 2.92 -20.37 30.63
CA VAL A 257 1.94 -21.08 31.48
C VAL A 257 1.70 -22.49 30.98
N ALA A 258 1.54 -22.70 29.66
CA ALA A 258 1.32 -24.01 29.06
C ALA A 258 2.45 -24.99 29.38
N VAL A 259 3.71 -24.54 29.27
CA VAL A 259 4.89 -25.35 29.61
C VAL A 259 4.85 -25.74 31.10
N GLN A 260 4.52 -24.81 31.99
CA GLN A 260 4.47 -25.12 33.43
C GLN A 260 3.36 -26.12 33.79
N LEU A 261 2.23 -26.09 33.07
CA LEU A 261 1.07 -26.92 33.36
C LEU A 261 1.09 -28.27 32.63
N PHE A 262 1.67 -28.33 31.43
CA PHE A 262 1.46 -29.45 30.51
C PHE A 262 2.76 -29.99 29.89
N ALA A 263 3.96 -29.51 30.25
CA ALA A 263 5.20 -30.02 29.65
C ALA A 263 5.45 -31.51 29.90
N LYS A 264 4.87 -32.13 30.92
CA LYS A 264 5.10 -33.55 31.20
C LYS A 264 4.19 -34.50 30.43
N THR A 265 3.21 -34.00 29.67
CA THR A 265 2.26 -34.86 28.96
C THR A 265 2.99 -35.70 27.90
N GLY A 266 2.68 -37.00 27.88
CA GLY A 266 3.31 -37.92 26.95
C GLY A 266 2.74 -37.84 25.53
N PHE A 267 3.50 -38.32 24.56
CA PHE A 267 3.09 -38.41 23.15
C PHE A 267 2.42 -39.78 22.89
N ASN A 268 1.09 -39.88 23.00
CA ASN A 268 0.38 -41.14 22.65
C ASN A 268 -0.73 -40.97 21.61
N GLY A 269 -0.91 -39.79 21.03
CA GLY A 269 -2.00 -39.56 20.10
C GLY A 269 -1.56 -38.89 18.81
N SER A 270 -2.54 -38.67 17.93
CA SER A 270 -2.35 -38.09 16.61
C SER A 270 -2.06 -36.58 16.68
N MET A 271 -2.63 -35.88 17.65
CA MET A 271 -2.55 -34.43 17.77
C MET A 271 -1.43 -33.98 18.70
N VAL A 272 -1.16 -34.73 19.77
CA VAL A 272 -0.06 -34.51 20.70
C VAL A 272 1.15 -35.32 20.24
N ASN A 273 2.07 -34.64 19.54
CA ASN A 273 3.24 -35.26 18.92
C ASN A 273 4.50 -34.39 19.09
N GLU A 274 5.63 -34.85 18.56
CA GLU A 274 6.93 -34.16 18.68
C GLU A 274 6.92 -32.72 18.12
N ASN A 275 6.09 -32.45 17.11
CA ASN A 275 5.99 -31.12 16.47
C ASN A 275 4.89 -30.24 17.09
N GLN A 276 3.93 -30.84 17.80
CA GLN A 276 2.77 -30.17 18.38
C GLN A 276 2.59 -30.60 19.85
N ASN A 277 3.21 -29.85 20.77
CA ASN A 277 3.20 -30.14 22.21
C ASN A 277 3.55 -28.90 23.05
N PHE A 278 3.51 -29.07 24.38
CA PHE A 278 3.87 -28.06 25.36
C PHE A 278 5.14 -28.37 26.16
N GLN A 279 6.02 -29.25 25.66
CA GLN A 279 7.27 -29.60 26.36
C GLN A 279 8.26 -28.45 26.42
N ASN A 280 8.43 -27.75 25.29
CA ASN A 280 9.38 -26.65 25.15
C ASN A 280 8.66 -25.33 24.87
N PHE A 281 9.26 -24.22 25.30
CA PHE A 281 8.68 -22.89 25.08
C PHE A 281 8.42 -22.59 23.60
N TRP A 282 9.35 -22.90 22.71
CA TRP A 282 9.22 -22.56 21.29
C TRP A 282 8.15 -23.41 20.58
N THR A 283 8.06 -24.70 20.89
CA THR A 283 7.00 -25.56 20.36
C THR A 283 5.64 -25.10 20.89
N ALA A 284 5.53 -24.85 22.19
CA ALA A 284 4.30 -24.31 22.78
C ALA A 284 3.87 -22.98 22.15
N PHE A 285 4.81 -22.06 21.94
CA PHE A 285 4.57 -20.78 21.31
C PHE A 285 4.07 -20.93 19.86
N GLN A 286 4.73 -21.77 19.05
CA GLN A 286 4.31 -22.05 17.67
C GLN A 286 2.94 -22.75 17.63
N THR A 287 2.71 -23.72 18.50
CA THR A 287 1.46 -24.46 18.62
C THR A 287 0.30 -23.53 18.98
N LEU A 288 0.48 -22.61 19.94
CA LEU A 288 -0.52 -21.61 20.28
C LEU A 288 -0.79 -20.62 19.14
N ILE A 289 0.22 -20.25 18.34
CA ILE A 289 0.00 -19.46 17.12
C ILE A 289 -0.89 -20.23 16.15
N GLY A 290 -0.64 -21.52 15.94
CA GLY A 290 -1.53 -22.38 15.13
C GLY A 290 -2.96 -22.40 15.66
N PHE A 291 -3.15 -22.62 16.96
CA PHE A 291 -4.49 -22.64 17.56
C PHE A 291 -5.22 -21.29 17.49
N SER A 292 -4.48 -20.18 17.48
CA SER A 292 -5.07 -18.84 17.33
C SER A 292 -5.71 -18.61 15.96
N THR A 293 -5.33 -19.36 14.93
CA THR A 293 -5.98 -19.29 13.61
C THR A 293 -7.29 -20.08 13.57
N GLY A 294 -7.66 -20.73 14.66
CA GLY A 294 -8.83 -21.58 14.77
C GLY A 294 -8.57 -23.03 14.42
N GLU A 295 -7.36 -23.45 14.05
CA GLU A 295 -7.15 -24.81 13.54
C GLU A 295 -7.05 -25.85 14.67
N ASN A 296 -8.02 -26.78 14.75
CA ASN A 296 -7.93 -28.07 15.45
C ASN A 296 -7.51 -27.99 16.94
N TRP A 297 -7.81 -26.87 17.59
CA TRP A 297 -7.46 -26.59 18.98
C TRP A 297 -8.31 -27.41 19.96
N ASP A 298 -9.54 -27.74 19.57
CA ASP A 298 -10.53 -28.53 20.30
C ASP A 298 -10.09 -29.99 20.44
N ASN A 299 -9.70 -30.63 19.34
CA ASN A 299 -9.25 -32.03 19.37
C ASN A 299 -7.94 -32.16 20.15
N PHE A 300 -7.02 -31.20 20.01
CA PHE A 300 -5.80 -31.19 20.83
C PHE A 300 -6.13 -31.03 22.32
N MET A 301 -7.05 -30.13 22.69
CA MET A 301 -7.50 -29.97 24.07
C MET A 301 -8.07 -31.28 24.64
N TRP A 302 -8.96 -31.94 23.89
CA TRP A 302 -9.59 -33.19 24.31
C TRP A 302 -8.62 -34.38 24.34
N GLU A 303 -7.64 -34.42 23.44
CA GLU A 303 -6.58 -35.43 23.44
C GLU A 303 -5.69 -35.26 24.67
N VAL A 304 -5.24 -34.03 24.97
CA VAL A 304 -4.49 -33.75 26.21
C VAL A 304 -5.34 -34.04 27.45
N TYR A 305 -6.64 -33.76 27.44
CA TYR A 305 -7.53 -34.03 28.57
C TYR A 305 -7.64 -35.53 28.87
N ASN A 306 -7.81 -36.36 27.84
CA ASN A 306 -8.01 -37.80 27.97
C ASN A 306 -6.70 -38.61 27.95
N GLN A 307 -5.55 -37.95 27.96
CA GLN A 307 -4.25 -38.58 27.82
C GLN A 307 -3.90 -39.44 29.05
N VAL A 308 -3.92 -40.77 28.87
CA VAL A 308 -3.47 -41.75 29.87
C VAL A 308 -2.51 -42.74 29.20
N PRO A 309 -1.19 -42.56 29.35
CA PRO A 309 -0.18 -43.45 28.78
C PRO A 309 -0.26 -44.86 29.33
N ALA A 310 -0.11 -45.87 28.47
CA ALA A 310 -0.09 -47.28 28.88
C ALA A 310 1.05 -47.61 29.86
N THR A 311 2.14 -46.85 29.81
CA THR A 311 3.30 -46.96 30.72
C THR A 311 3.07 -46.28 32.07
N ASN A 312 2.05 -45.43 32.21
CA ASN A 312 1.68 -44.73 33.44
C ASN A 312 0.15 -44.71 33.65
N PRO A 313 -0.49 -45.88 33.84
CA PRO A 313 -1.94 -45.98 33.95
C PRO A 313 -2.50 -45.37 35.25
N THR A 314 -1.67 -45.19 36.27
CA THR A 314 -2.04 -44.60 37.56
C THR A 314 -1.92 -43.07 37.57
N CYS A 315 -1.41 -42.47 36.48
CA CYS A 315 -1.19 -41.03 36.35
C CYS A 315 -0.40 -40.41 37.50
N GLU A 316 0.67 -41.09 37.91
CA GLU A 316 1.61 -40.52 38.86
C GLU A 316 2.45 -39.42 38.18
N ASP A 317 2.58 -38.26 38.84
CA ASP A 317 3.40 -37.16 38.32
C ASP A 317 4.88 -37.57 38.30
N ARG A 318 5.51 -37.47 37.12
CA ARG A 318 6.91 -37.86 36.94
C ARG A 318 7.84 -36.84 37.60
N SER A 319 8.69 -37.32 38.52
CA SER A 319 9.80 -36.55 39.07
C SER A 319 10.94 -36.44 38.06
N TYR A 320 11.90 -35.55 38.31
CA TYR A 320 13.06 -35.38 37.44
C TYR A 320 13.87 -36.68 37.32
N ASP A 321 13.95 -37.20 36.10
CA ASP A 321 14.76 -38.37 35.75
C ASP A 321 15.66 -38.02 34.55
N PRO A 322 16.99 -38.10 34.66
CA PRO A 322 17.93 -37.75 33.59
C PRO A 322 17.90 -38.71 32.40
N THR A 323 17.17 -39.84 32.48
CA THR A 323 16.99 -40.80 31.38
C THR A 323 15.81 -40.48 30.48
N MET A 324 14.93 -39.55 30.89
CA MET A 324 13.72 -39.19 30.15
C MET A 324 13.95 -37.97 29.24
N CYS A 325 13.51 -38.07 27.98
CA CYS A 325 13.50 -36.98 27.02
C CYS A 325 12.64 -35.82 27.57
N GLY A 326 13.10 -34.57 27.46
CA GLY A 326 12.45 -33.38 28.02
C GLY A 326 12.99 -32.95 29.38
N PHE A 327 13.57 -33.85 30.18
CA PHE A 327 14.40 -33.48 31.35
C PHE A 327 15.88 -33.42 30.99
N ASN A 328 16.35 -34.35 30.15
CA ASN A 328 17.71 -34.39 29.62
C ASN A 328 17.73 -35.09 28.24
N ASP A 329 17.99 -34.32 27.19
CA ASP A 329 17.87 -34.79 25.78
C ASP A 329 19.14 -35.49 25.26
N THR A 330 19.79 -36.30 26.10
CA THR A 330 20.93 -37.12 25.66
C THR A 330 20.42 -38.42 25.05
N PHE A 331 20.78 -38.69 23.78
CA PHE A 331 20.38 -39.91 23.09
C PHE A 331 21.18 -41.14 23.60
N PRO A 332 20.54 -42.29 23.90
CA PRO A 332 19.10 -42.60 23.83
C PRO A 332 18.35 -42.21 25.13
N CYS A 333 17.21 -41.52 25.00
CA CYS A 333 16.33 -41.14 26.11
C CYS A 333 14.94 -41.79 25.97
N ILE A 334 14.25 -41.98 27.09
CA ILE A 334 12.89 -42.54 27.15
C ILE A 334 11.89 -41.39 27.02
N PRO A 335 10.87 -41.47 26.14
CA PRO A 335 9.90 -40.37 26.00
C PRO A 335 9.12 -40.15 27.30
N LEU A 336 8.78 -38.88 27.58
CA LEU A 336 7.87 -38.52 28.66
C LEU A 336 6.52 -39.24 28.51
N ASP A 337 5.99 -39.72 29.62
CA ASP A 337 4.73 -40.46 29.71
C ASP A 337 3.84 -39.93 30.86
N GLY A 338 3.85 -38.62 31.07
CA GLY A 338 2.90 -37.99 31.99
C GLY A 338 1.48 -37.98 31.43
N CYS A 339 0.51 -37.97 32.34
CA CYS A 339 -0.91 -37.88 32.00
C CYS A 339 -1.36 -36.45 31.71
N GLY A 340 -2.52 -36.39 31.06
CA GLY A 340 -3.33 -35.19 30.89
C GLY A 340 -3.78 -34.57 32.21
N SER A 341 -4.10 -33.27 32.16
CA SER A 341 -4.70 -32.54 33.28
C SER A 341 -5.98 -31.85 32.84
N TRP A 342 -7.02 -31.88 33.69
CA TRP A 342 -8.27 -31.15 33.47
C TRP A 342 -8.06 -29.65 33.25
N LEU A 343 -6.97 -29.08 33.79
CA LEU A 343 -6.63 -27.66 33.62
C LEU A 343 -6.48 -27.22 32.15
N ILE A 344 -6.29 -28.16 31.22
CA ILE A 344 -6.21 -27.85 29.79
C ILE A 344 -7.51 -27.21 29.27
N VAL A 345 -8.66 -27.62 29.80
CA VAL A 345 -9.96 -27.10 29.37
C VAL A 345 -10.07 -25.60 29.69
N PRO A 346 -10.06 -25.14 30.96
CA PRO A 346 -10.14 -23.71 31.25
C PRO A 346 -8.98 -22.93 30.63
N PHE A 347 -7.78 -23.50 30.50
CA PHE A 347 -6.65 -22.87 29.83
C PHE A 347 -6.95 -22.54 28.37
N MET A 348 -7.41 -23.51 27.57
CA MET A 348 -7.67 -23.32 26.14
C MET A 348 -8.85 -22.38 25.88
N TYR A 349 -9.92 -22.50 26.64
CA TYR A 349 -11.07 -21.59 26.51
C TYR A 349 -10.72 -20.14 26.86
N VAL A 350 -9.93 -19.92 27.92
CA VAL A 350 -9.45 -18.57 28.28
C VAL A 350 -8.50 -18.04 27.22
N PHE A 351 -7.57 -18.88 26.73
CA PHE A 351 -6.70 -18.52 25.62
C PHE A 351 -7.51 -18.06 24.40
N TYR A 352 -8.47 -18.87 23.94
CA TYR A 352 -9.25 -18.55 22.75
C TYR A 352 -10.12 -17.30 22.92
N LEU A 353 -10.72 -17.11 24.11
CA LEU A 353 -11.50 -15.89 24.42
C LEU A 353 -10.62 -14.64 24.42
N VAL A 354 -9.47 -14.68 25.11
CA VAL A 354 -8.56 -13.53 25.21
C VAL A 354 -7.95 -13.21 23.86
N MET A 355 -7.44 -14.22 23.16
CA MET A 355 -6.82 -14.05 21.84
C MET A 355 -7.84 -13.64 20.78
N GLY A 356 -9.03 -14.23 20.79
CA GLY A 356 -10.13 -13.87 19.88
C GLY A 356 -10.61 -12.43 20.11
N TYR A 357 -10.83 -12.03 21.36
CA TYR A 357 -11.23 -10.65 21.69
C TYR A 357 -10.19 -9.62 21.23
N ILE A 358 -8.92 -9.88 21.52
CA ILE A 358 -7.82 -8.97 21.14
C ILE A 358 -7.62 -8.99 19.63
N GLY A 359 -7.69 -10.16 18.99
CA GLY A 359 -7.58 -10.32 17.54
C GLY A 359 -8.67 -9.56 16.79
N ILE A 360 -9.93 -9.63 17.24
CA ILE A 360 -11.03 -8.88 16.63
C ILE A 360 -10.85 -7.38 16.85
N ASN A 361 -10.52 -6.92 18.06
CA ASN A 361 -10.29 -5.50 18.32
C ASN A 361 -9.19 -4.92 17.42
N LEU A 362 -8.13 -5.69 17.23
CA LEU A 362 -7.00 -5.35 16.39
C LEU A 362 -7.36 -5.31 14.91
N PHE A 363 -8.12 -6.31 14.45
CA PHE A 363 -8.64 -6.36 13.09
C PHE A 363 -9.57 -5.17 12.82
N SER A 364 -10.51 -4.87 13.73
CA SER A 364 -11.40 -3.71 13.62
C SER A 364 -10.63 -2.40 13.50
N GLY A 365 -9.56 -2.21 14.29
CA GLY A 365 -8.68 -1.03 14.14
C GLY A 365 -8.07 -0.92 12.75
N ILE A 366 -7.50 -2.01 12.23
CA ILE A 366 -6.90 -2.04 10.87
C ILE A 366 -7.96 -1.81 9.80
N VAL A 367 -9.16 -2.39 9.95
CA VAL A 367 -10.27 -2.23 9.01
C VAL A 367 -10.77 -0.78 8.97
N VAL A 368 -10.89 -0.10 10.12
CA VAL A 368 -11.26 1.33 10.16
C VAL A 368 -10.23 2.19 9.44
N ASP A 369 -8.94 1.89 9.61
CA ASP A 369 -7.88 2.56 8.87
C ASP A 369 -7.99 2.30 7.36
N ALA A 370 -8.18 1.03 6.96
CA ALA A 370 -8.27 0.59 5.57
C ALA A 370 -9.52 1.07 4.84
N ILE A 371 -10.72 1.03 5.46
CA ILE A 371 -11.98 1.49 4.87
C ILE A 371 -11.89 2.97 4.50
N GLY A 372 -11.35 3.80 5.41
CA GLY A 372 -11.18 5.20 5.08
C GLY A 372 -10.07 5.49 4.06
N ASP A 373 -9.23 4.50 3.72
CA ASP A 373 -8.31 4.58 2.58
C ASP A 373 -8.91 4.07 1.27
N ALA A 374 -9.88 3.15 1.35
CA ALA A 374 -10.54 2.50 0.23
C ALA A 374 -11.74 3.28 -0.34
N SER A 375 -12.23 4.33 0.33
CA SER A 375 -13.25 5.24 -0.22
C SER A 375 -12.67 5.99 -1.44
N SER A 376 -12.71 5.33 -2.59
CA SER A 376 -12.15 5.75 -3.88
C SER A 376 -12.94 6.86 -4.57
N ASP A 377 -14.06 7.27 -4.00
CA ASP A 377 -14.94 8.30 -4.56
C ASP A 377 -14.35 9.72 -4.42
N CYS A 378 -13.20 9.86 -3.74
CA CYS A 378 -12.49 11.13 -3.71
C CYS A 378 -11.73 11.36 -5.03
N PRO A 379 -11.90 12.51 -5.70
CA PRO A 379 -11.15 12.85 -6.92
C PRO A 379 -9.62 12.91 -6.69
N VAL A 380 -9.19 12.98 -5.43
CA VAL A 380 -7.78 12.94 -5.04
C VAL A 380 -7.45 11.56 -4.44
N ASN A 381 -6.54 10.83 -5.10
CA ASN A 381 -6.08 9.51 -4.67
C ASN A 381 -4.55 9.40 -4.73
N VAL A 382 -4.00 8.29 -4.25
CA VAL A 382 -2.54 8.08 -4.20
C VAL A 382 -1.90 8.14 -5.60
N ASN A 383 -2.62 7.69 -6.64
CA ASN A 383 -2.12 7.73 -8.01
C ASN A 383 -2.04 9.16 -8.55
N THR A 384 -3.04 10.02 -8.29
CA THR A 384 -3.02 11.43 -8.70
C THR A 384 -1.97 12.23 -7.94
N LEU A 385 -1.74 11.90 -6.67
CA LEU A 385 -0.64 12.45 -5.86
C LEU A 385 0.75 12.02 -6.37
N ALA A 386 0.92 10.76 -6.77
CA ALA A 386 2.15 10.28 -7.38
C ALA A 386 2.44 10.97 -8.72
N GLU A 387 1.41 11.10 -9.58
CA GLU A 387 1.52 11.81 -10.86
C GLU A 387 1.89 13.30 -10.67
N PHE A 388 1.39 13.94 -9.59
CA PHE A 388 1.78 15.29 -9.21
C PHE A 388 3.29 15.38 -8.93
N SER A 389 3.83 14.47 -8.11
CA SER A 389 5.27 14.46 -7.78
C SER A 389 6.15 14.14 -8.99
N ASP A 390 5.74 13.18 -9.84
CA ASP A 390 6.44 12.83 -11.08
C ASP A 390 6.51 14.01 -12.07
N ARG A 391 5.47 14.86 -12.12
CA ARG A 391 5.50 16.08 -12.93
C ARG A 391 6.34 17.17 -12.29
N TRP A 392 6.29 17.31 -10.97
CA TRP A 392 7.09 18.32 -10.24
C TRP A 392 8.58 18.10 -10.47
N ALA A 393 9.00 16.84 -10.45
CA ALA A 393 10.36 16.39 -10.73
C ALA A 393 10.94 16.94 -12.05
N LYS A 394 10.11 17.18 -13.08
CA LYS A 394 10.56 17.77 -14.36
C LYS A 394 11.00 19.23 -14.23
N PHE A 395 10.44 19.98 -13.27
CA PHE A 395 10.75 21.38 -13.01
C PHE A 395 11.82 21.54 -11.94
N ASP A 396 11.93 20.60 -11.00
CA ASP A 396 13.01 20.52 -10.01
C ASP A 396 13.74 19.16 -10.07
N PRO A 397 14.63 18.95 -11.06
CA PRO A 397 15.35 17.69 -11.20
C PRO A 397 16.21 17.34 -9.98
N SER A 398 16.71 18.36 -9.28
CA SER A 398 17.52 18.20 -8.07
C SER A 398 16.74 17.75 -6.83
N GLY A 399 15.40 17.77 -6.87
CA GLY A 399 14.52 17.51 -5.72
C GLY A 399 14.87 18.38 -4.51
N THR A 400 15.13 19.66 -4.77
CA THR A 400 15.33 20.68 -3.73
C THR A 400 14.03 21.08 -3.06
N GLY A 401 12.88 20.74 -3.66
CA GLY A 401 11.56 21.15 -3.25
C GLY A 401 11.26 22.62 -3.57
N LEU A 402 12.05 23.30 -4.41
CA LEU A 402 11.85 24.72 -4.75
C LEU A 402 11.73 24.91 -6.26
N ILE A 403 10.68 25.61 -6.69
CA ILE A 403 10.52 26.09 -8.08
C ILE A 403 10.21 27.59 -8.06
N THR A 404 10.42 28.29 -9.17
CA THR A 404 10.02 29.69 -9.27
C THR A 404 8.49 29.83 -9.40
N ALA A 405 7.94 30.95 -8.94
CA ALA A 405 6.50 31.23 -9.07
C ALA A 405 6.02 31.27 -10.54
N GLY A 406 6.92 31.60 -11.48
CA GLY A 406 6.64 31.49 -12.91
C GLY A 406 6.55 30.03 -13.38
N GLU A 407 7.50 29.20 -12.98
CA GLU A 407 7.48 27.75 -13.27
C GLU A 407 6.29 27.04 -12.65
N LEU A 408 5.81 27.49 -11.48
CA LEU A 408 4.58 26.97 -10.87
C LEU A 408 3.37 27.13 -11.79
N THR A 409 3.27 28.24 -12.51
CA THR A 409 2.16 28.48 -13.46
C THR A 409 2.23 27.52 -14.64
N ASP A 410 3.44 27.21 -15.10
CA ASP A 410 3.68 26.28 -16.21
C ASP A 410 3.47 24.83 -15.75
N PHE A 411 3.91 24.50 -14.54
CA PHE A 411 3.66 23.23 -13.88
C PHE A 411 2.16 22.92 -13.78
N LEU A 412 1.35 23.83 -13.21
CA LEU A 412 -0.09 23.63 -13.06
C LEU A 412 -0.84 23.53 -14.40
N TYR A 413 -0.25 24.06 -15.48
CA TYR A 413 -0.77 23.88 -16.83
C TYR A 413 -0.49 22.48 -17.41
N THR A 414 0.54 21.79 -16.91
CA THR A 414 0.90 20.41 -17.31
C THR A 414 0.20 19.32 -16.50
N VAL A 415 -0.41 19.67 -15.36
CA VAL A 415 -1.08 18.74 -14.45
C VAL A 415 -2.57 18.61 -14.80
N TYR A 416 -3.10 17.39 -14.83
CA TYR A 416 -4.54 17.14 -15.05
C TYR A 416 -5.38 17.53 -13.81
N PRO A 417 -6.69 17.79 -13.99
CA PRO A 417 -7.63 17.89 -12.86
C PRO A 417 -7.55 16.65 -11.96
N PRO A 418 -7.71 16.76 -10.62
CA PRO A 418 -8.22 17.93 -9.87
C PRO A 418 -7.16 18.98 -9.47
N PHE A 419 -5.86 18.68 -9.60
CA PHE A 419 -4.78 19.56 -9.14
C PHE A 419 -4.34 20.63 -10.12
N GLY A 420 -4.53 20.39 -11.42
CA GLY A 420 -4.09 21.29 -12.47
C GLY A 420 -5.17 21.60 -13.49
N PHE A 421 -4.77 22.34 -14.52
CA PHE A 421 -5.67 22.92 -15.53
C PHE A 421 -5.45 22.31 -16.93
N LYS A 422 -4.71 21.20 -17.03
CA LYS A 422 -4.45 20.57 -18.32
C LYS A 422 -5.75 20.05 -18.96
N GLY A 423 -6.06 20.55 -20.15
CA GLY A 423 -7.24 20.14 -20.92
C GLY A 423 -8.55 20.84 -20.51
N VAL A 424 -8.51 21.77 -19.55
CA VAL A 424 -9.72 22.54 -19.15
C VAL A 424 -9.98 23.65 -20.19
N PRO A 425 -11.14 23.64 -20.87
CA PRO A 425 -11.44 24.61 -21.91
C PRO A 425 -11.53 26.03 -21.35
N GLY A 426 -10.86 26.98 -22.02
CA GLY A 426 -10.88 28.40 -21.65
C GLY A 426 -9.89 28.81 -20.54
N PHE A 427 -9.10 27.89 -19.96
CA PHE A 427 -8.01 28.25 -19.05
C PHE A 427 -6.73 28.56 -19.83
N THR A 428 -6.42 29.85 -19.95
CA THR A 428 -5.12 30.31 -20.47
C THR A 428 -4.12 30.49 -19.32
N ARG A 429 -2.82 30.54 -19.61
CA ARG A 429 -1.77 30.87 -18.63
C ARG A 429 -2.10 32.10 -17.77
N ARG A 430 -2.83 33.08 -18.33
CA ARG A 430 -3.31 34.27 -17.61
C ARG A 430 -4.33 33.94 -16.52
N ARG A 431 -5.30 33.09 -16.82
CA ARG A 431 -6.32 32.66 -15.84
C ARG A 431 -5.72 31.77 -14.76
N VAL A 432 -4.73 30.96 -15.11
CA VAL A 432 -3.99 30.15 -14.13
C VAL A 432 -3.25 31.05 -13.12
N VAL A 433 -2.58 32.13 -13.56
CA VAL A 433 -1.94 33.09 -12.64
C VAL A 433 -2.94 33.73 -11.68
N ILE A 434 -4.15 34.07 -12.16
CA ILE A 434 -5.21 34.63 -11.31
C ILE A 434 -5.71 33.57 -10.32
N ALA A 435 -5.98 32.36 -10.80
CA ALA A 435 -6.43 31.24 -9.98
C ALA A 435 -5.40 30.82 -8.91
N ILE A 436 -4.10 31.00 -9.19
CA ILE A 436 -3.01 30.82 -8.23
C ILE A 436 -2.98 31.96 -7.19
N GLY A 437 -3.37 33.18 -7.58
CA GLY A 437 -3.48 34.32 -6.67
C GLY A 437 -4.58 34.18 -5.62
N GLU A 438 -5.58 33.34 -5.88
CA GLU A 438 -6.64 32.97 -4.93
C GLU A 438 -6.20 31.88 -3.94
N LEU A 439 -5.07 31.20 -4.21
CA LEU A 439 -4.50 30.21 -3.31
C LEU A 439 -3.61 30.87 -2.27
N ASP A 440 -3.73 30.45 -1.01
CA ASP A 440 -2.87 30.93 0.08
C ASP A 440 -1.53 30.18 0.11
N ILE A 441 -0.74 30.34 -0.96
CA ILE A 441 0.60 29.75 -1.06
C ILE A 441 1.64 30.81 -0.64
N PRO A 442 2.63 30.46 0.21
CA PRO A 442 3.76 31.33 0.53
C PRO A 442 4.81 31.33 -0.60
N VAL A 443 5.33 32.52 -0.90
CA VAL A 443 6.49 32.76 -1.77
C VAL A 443 7.69 33.12 -0.90
N TYR A 444 8.75 32.33 -1.02
CA TYR A 444 10.03 32.52 -0.37
C TYR A 444 10.94 33.39 -1.24
N ASP A 445 11.63 34.36 -0.61
CA ASP A 445 12.56 35.30 -1.27
C ASP A 445 11.90 36.04 -2.46
N LYS A 446 10.58 36.25 -2.39
CA LYS A 446 9.74 36.86 -3.44
C LYS A 446 9.81 36.18 -4.83
N LYS A 447 10.43 35.00 -4.93
CA LYS A 447 10.69 34.31 -6.20
C LYS A 447 10.32 32.83 -6.19
N TYR A 448 10.56 32.13 -5.10
CA TYR A 448 10.47 30.67 -5.02
C TYR A 448 9.23 30.22 -4.27
N VAL A 449 8.70 29.06 -4.65
CA VAL A 449 7.60 28.37 -3.97
C VAL A 449 8.09 26.99 -3.57
N HIS A 450 7.73 26.57 -2.36
CA HIS A 450 8.16 25.28 -1.83
C HIS A 450 7.13 24.17 -2.10
N PHE A 451 7.62 22.97 -2.39
CA PHE A 451 6.82 21.78 -2.72
C PHE A 451 5.74 21.51 -1.67
N LYS A 452 6.05 21.54 -0.37
CA LYS A 452 5.09 21.23 0.71
C LYS A 452 3.81 22.10 0.68
N ASP A 453 3.95 23.34 0.22
CA ASP A 453 2.89 24.33 0.35
C ASP A 453 1.90 24.24 -0.83
N VAL A 454 2.33 23.70 -1.97
CA VAL A 454 1.53 23.66 -3.21
C VAL A 454 0.43 22.58 -3.18
N PRO A 455 0.71 21.27 -3.00
CA PRO A 455 -0.33 20.25 -2.91
C PRO A 455 -1.28 20.52 -1.76
N ARG A 456 -0.78 21.04 -0.63
CA ARG A 456 -1.61 21.43 0.51
C ARG A 456 -2.63 22.50 0.14
N ALA A 457 -2.21 23.58 -0.49
CA ALA A 457 -3.11 24.65 -0.92
C ALA A 457 -4.10 24.19 -2.01
N LEU A 458 -3.66 23.29 -2.91
CA LEU A 458 -4.54 22.75 -3.95
C LEU A 458 -5.57 21.76 -3.39
N VAL A 459 -5.17 20.87 -2.48
CA VAL A 459 -6.11 20.02 -1.73
C VAL A 459 -7.08 20.90 -0.98
N GLN A 460 -6.57 21.95 -0.31
CA GLN A 460 -7.39 22.94 0.37
C GLN A 460 -8.47 23.50 -0.55
N ARG A 461 -8.10 23.92 -1.76
CA ARG A 461 -9.03 24.44 -2.76
C ARG A 461 -10.06 23.41 -3.26
N VAL A 462 -9.64 22.18 -3.53
CA VAL A 462 -10.54 21.15 -4.10
C VAL A 462 -11.69 20.82 -3.13
N LEU A 463 -11.45 20.91 -1.83
CA LEU A 463 -12.45 20.61 -0.79
C LEU A 463 -12.94 21.86 -0.05
N ALA A 464 -12.42 23.06 -0.37
CA ALA A 464 -12.89 24.35 0.14
C ALA A 464 -14.30 24.75 -0.36
N GLY A 465 -15.02 23.87 -1.05
CA GLY A 465 -16.47 23.98 -1.16
C GLY A 465 -17.19 24.01 0.20
N HIS A 466 -16.49 23.66 1.30
CA HIS A 466 -17.01 23.59 2.67
C HIS A 466 -16.21 24.50 3.61
N ALA A 467 -16.60 25.79 3.70
CA ALA A 467 -15.93 26.81 4.52
C ALA A 467 -15.82 26.47 6.01
N GLU A 468 -16.71 25.62 6.53
CA GLU A 468 -16.71 25.15 7.92
C GLU A 468 -15.48 24.29 8.28
N ILE A 469 -14.99 23.50 7.32
CA ILE A 469 -13.84 22.60 7.52
C ILE A 469 -12.56 23.39 7.80
N SER A 470 -12.36 24.52 7.12
CA SER A 470 -11.12 25.31 7.29
C SER A 470 -11.02 25.98 8.67
N GLN A 471 -12.15 26.40 9.25
CA GLN A 471 -12.19 27.00 10.60
C GLN A 471 -11.99 25.97 11.72
N VAL A 472 -12.59 24.78 11.57
CA VAL A 472 -12.41 23.67 12.52
C VAL A 472 -10.94 23.24 12.58
N MET A 473 -10.25 23.20 11.45
CA MET A 473 -8.85 22.78 11.37
C MET A 473 -7.87 23.80 11.95
N GLU A 474 -8.18 25.10 11.82
CA GLU A 474 -7.39 26.16 12.45
C GLU A 474 -7.51 26.09 13.99
N ARG A 475 -8.71 25.78 14.50
CA ARG A 475 -8.94 25.52 15.93
C ARG A 475 -8.22 24.26 16.44
N LEU A 476 -8.12 23.22 15.62
CA LEU A 476 -7.41 21.98 15.96
C LEU A 476 -5.87 22.09 15.87
N GLY A 477 -5.34 23.22 15.38
CA GLY A 477 -3.88 23.42 15.28
C GLY A 477 -3.17 22.52 14.25
N ILE A 478 -3.92 21.86 13.38
CA ILE A 478 -3.41 20.84 12.43
C ILE A 478 -2.42 21.45 11.44
N ASN A 479 -2.59 22.73 11.08
CA ASN A 479 -1.66 23.46 10.22
C ASN A 479 -0.23 23.56 10.82
N LYS A 480 -0.11 23.69 12.14
CA LYS A 480 1.17 23.74 12.85
C LYS A 480 1.77 22.34 13.00
N GLN A 481 0.93 21.36 13.33
CA GLN A 481 1.32 19.95 13.36
C GLN A 481 1.81 19.46 11.99
N PHE A 482 1.21 19.94 10.89
CA PHE A 482 1.63 19.62 9.52
C PHE A 482 3.08 20.03 9.27
N ASP A 483 3.45 21.27 9.58
CA ASP A 483 4.81 21.76 9.35
C ASP A 483 5.81 21.01 10.24
N GLU A 484 5.48 20.77 11.51
CA GLU A 484 6.30 19.97 12.42
C GLU A 484 6.49 18.53 11.92
N MET A 485 5.43 17.86 11.46
CA MET A 485 5.48 16.51 10.90
C MET A 485 6.28 16.44 9.60
N TRP A 486 6.10 17.42 8.71
CA TRP A 486 6.85 17.51 7.46
C TRP A 486 8.36 17.57 7.71
N PHE A 487 8.79 18.44 8.63
CA PHE A 487 10.21 18.60 8.97
C PHE A 487 10.78 17.44 9.79
N ARG A 488 9.95 16.74 10.57
CA ARG A 488 10.33 15.48 11.22
C ARG A 488 10.69 14.42 10.18
N ASN A 489 9.92 14.31 9.09
CA ASN A 489 10.12 13.31 8.05
C ASN A 489 11.23 13.70 7.04
N HIS A 490 11.40 14.99 6.72
CA HIS A 490 12.31 15.46 5.67
C HIS A 490 13.60 16.14 6.18
N GLY A 491 13.82 16.13 7.50
CA GLY A 491 15.08 16.52 8.15
C GLY A 491 15.21 18.01 8.51
N LYS A 492 15.77 18.27 9.69
CA LYS A 492 15.92 19.61 10.29
C LYS A 492 16.80 20.59 9.50
N ARG A 493 17.70 20.11 8.64
CA ARG A 493 18.58 20.97 7.83
C ARG A 493 17.80 21.68 6.72
N HIS A 494 16.79 21.02 6.15
CA HIS A 494 15.89 21.62 5.16
C HIS A 494 14.99 22.68 5.81
N GLN A 495 14.54 22.41 7.03
CA GLN A 495 13.76 23.34 7.86
C GLN A 495 14.51 24.65 8.13
N ALA A 496 15.77 24.58 8.56
CA ALA A 496 16.58 25.77 8.86
C ALA A 496 16.78 26.67 7.62
N ASN A 497 16.96 26.08 6.44
CA ASN A 497 17.13 26.82 5.18
C ASN A 497 15.85 27.49 4.68
N LEU A 498 14.67 26.99 5.08
CA LEU A 498 13.37 27.55 4.72
C LEU A 498 12.88 28.60 5.71
N LEU A 499 13.20 28.45 7.00
CA LEU A 499 12.81 29.41 8.04
C LEU A 499 13.55 30.74 7.93
N ASN A 500 14.78 30.74 7.41
CA ASN A 500 15.60 31.94 7.23
C ASN A 500 15.23 32.78 5.99
N ARG A 501 14.20 32.39 5.24
CA ARG A 501 13.78 33.07 4.00
C ARG A 501 12.56 33.95 4.25
N ASP A 502 12.54 35.11 3.61
CA ASP A 502 11.40 36.03 3.69
C ASP A 502 10.17 35.42 3.04
N LYS A 503 9.04 35.41 3.77
CA LYS A 503 7.75 34.91 3.29
C LYS A 503 6.88 36.07 2.83
N SER A 504 6.33 35.94 1.63
CA SER A 504 5.33 36.85 1.05
C SER A 504 4.18 36.00 0.50
N HIS A 505 2.97 36.55 0.36
CA HIS A 505 1.87 35.76 -0.20
C HIS A 505 1.87 35.76 -1.73
N VAL A 506 1.49 34.64 -2.36
CA VAL A 506 1.39 34.52 -3.82
C VAL A 506 0.45 35.55 -4.47
N LYS A 507 -0.57 36.03 -3.74
CA LYS A 507 -1.44 37.15 -4.17
C LYS A 507 -0.67 38.44 -4.50
N GLU A 508 0.43 38.73 -3.80
CA GLU A 508 1.28 39.88 -4.10
C GLU A 508 2.06 39.67 -5.40
N TYR A 509 2.55 38.44 -5.63
CA TYR A 509 3.22 38.07 -6.87
C TYR A 509 2.25 38.12 -8.06
N SER A 510 1.07 37.50 -7.96
CA SER A 510 0.07 37.51 -9.04
C SER A 510 -0.39 38.93 -9.37
N ALA A 511 -0.66 39.75 -8.35
CA ALA A 511 -0.96 41.17 -8.51
C ALA A 511 0.18 41.92 -9.21
N SER A 512 1.44 41.69 -8.82
CA SER A 512 2.60 42.33 -9.46
C SER A 512 2.72 41.98 -10.94
N VAL A 513 2.48 40.73 -11.33
CA VAL A 513 2.54 40.27 -12.73
C VAL A 513 1.39 40.87 -13.55
N VAL A 514 0.19 40.96 -12.98
CA VAL A 514 -0.98 41.59 -13.63
C VAL A 514 -0.74 43.09 -13.83
N ILE A 515 -0.24 43.79 -12.80
CA ILE A 515 0.07 45.22 -12.84
C ILE A 515 1.19 45.51 -13.83
N GLN A 516 2.29 44.77 -13.80
CA GLN A 516 3.40 44.96 -14.74
C GLN A 516 2.96 44.79 -16.19
N ARG A 517 2.11 43.80 -16.49
CA ARG A 517 1.56 43.61 -17.84
C ARG A 517 0.58 44.70 -18.23
N PHE A 518 -0.25 45.18 -17.31
CA PHE A 518 -1.13 46.31 -17.55
C PHE A 518 -0.32 47.56 -17.90
N LEU A 519 0.72 47.88 -17.13
CA LEU A 519 1.64 48.97 -17.39
C LEU A 519 2.39 48.81 -18.72
N ALA A 520 2.86 47.59 -19.04
CA ALA A 520 3.51 47.31 -20.32
C ALA A 520 2.55 47.51 -21.50
N ARG A 521 1.28 47.10 -21.37
CA ARG A 521 0.24 47.31 -22.38
C ARG A 521 -0.07 48.81 -22.56
N LEU A 522 -0.12 49.58 -21.47
CA LEU A 522 -0.27 51.02 -21.53
C LEU A 522 0.93 51.69 -22.23
N ARG A 523 2.16 51.27 -21.93
CA ARG A 523 3.37 51.77 -22.61
C ARG A 523 3.36 51.47 -24.11
N LEU A 524 2.98 50.24 -24.50
CA LEU A 524 2.85 49.85 -25.90
C LEU A 524 1.74 50.63 -26.62
N ASN A 525 0.59 50.85 -25.98
CA ASN A 525 -0.49 51.66 -26.54
C ASN A 525 -0.06 53.12 -26.72
N ARG A 526 0.70 53.67 -25.76
CA ARG A 526 1.25 55.03 -25.85
C ARG A 526 2.29 55.15 -26.97
N GLN A 527 3.16 54.16 -27.14
CA GLN A 527 4.09 54.08 -28.28
C GLN A 527 3.35 53.95 -29.61
N ARG A 528 2.25 53.19 -29.69
CA ARG A 528 1.40 53.10 -30.89
C ARG A 528 0.69 54.41 -31.23
N GLN A 529 0.32 55.21 -30.23
CA GLN A 529 -0.24 56.55 -30.46
C GLN A 529 0.82 57.53 -30.97
N LEU A 530 2.06 57.43 -30.46
CA LEU A 530 3.20 58.26 -30.88
C LEU A 530 3.75 57.90 -32.27
N SER A 531 3.47 56.69 -32.78
CA SER A 531 3.95 56.18 -34.07
C SER A 531 2.93 56.24 -35.21
N LYS A 532 1.76 56.87 -35.00
CA LYS A 532 0.85 57.20 -36.10
C LYS A 532 1.40 58.42 -36.88
N PRO A 533 1.73 58.30 -38.18
CA PRO A 533 2.07 59.47 -38.98
C PRO A 533 0.79 60.30 -39.24
N ASN A 534 0.93 61.62 -39.13
CA ASN A 534 -0.11 62.59 -39.50
C ASN A 534 -0.41 62.48 -41.00
N LEU A 535 -1.55 61.88 -41.36
CA LEU A 535 -2.16 62.11 -42.67
C LEU A 535 -3.13 63.29 -42.54
N SER A 536 -2.69 64.47 -42.97
CA SER A 536 -3.60 65.57 -43.29
C SER A 536 -3.02 66.36 -44.46
N HIS A 537 -3.60 66.16 -45.64
CA HIS A 537 -4.02 67.16 -46.63
C HIS A 537 -3.99 66.60 -48.06
N GLN A 538 -5.17 66.39 -48.63
CA GLN A 538 -5.45 66.70 -50.04
C GLN A 538 -6.94 67.08 -50.19
N PRO A 539 -7.30 68.02 -51.08
CA PRO A 539 -8.57 68.72 -51.06
C PRO A 539 -9.70 67.98 -51.80
N LEU A 540 -10.94 68.34 -51.46
CA LEU A 540 -12.15 67.91 -52.16
C LEU A 540 -12.13 68.38 -53.62
N ASP A 541 -12.42 67.47 -54.55
CA ASP A 541 -12.99 67.82 -55.84
C ASP A 541 -14.13 66.88 -56.22
N THR A 542 -15.07 67.42 -56.98
CA THR A 542 -16.49 67.03 -57.12
C THR A 542 -16.78 65.92 -58.15
N GLY A 543 -17.82 65.09 -57.95
CA GLY A 543 -18.39 64.19 -58.99
C GLY A 543 -19.14 62.95 -58.47
N PRO A 544 -20.20 62.44 -59.15
CA PRO A 544 -21.45 62.09 -58.48
C PRO A 544 -21.63 60.63 -58.05
N LEU A 545 -22.56 60.45 -57.08
CA LEU A 545 -23.13 59.20 -56.60
C LEU A 545 -23.57 58.26 -57.74
N VAL A 546 -23.01 57.05 -57.77
CA VAL A 546 -23.60 55.89 -58.45
C VAL A 546 -23.58 54.69 -57.50
N VAL A 547 -24.79 54.25 -57.15
CA VAL A 547 -25.14 53.03 -56.42
C VAL A 547 -24.72 51.79 -57.22
N ARG A 548 -24.19 50.74 -56.57
CA ARG A 548 -24.27 49.33 -57.03
C ARG A 548 -23.96 48.34 -55.87
N PRO A 549 -24.40 47.08 -55.93
CA PRO A 549 -25.14 46.42 -54.86
C PRO A 549 -24.34 45.34 -54.11
N VAL A 550 -24.95 44.86 -53.03
CA VAL A 550 -24.47 43.79 -52.14
C VAL A 550 -24.68 42.38 -52.75
N GLY A 551 -23.64 41.54 -52.62
CA GLY A 551 -23.70 40.06 -52.55
C GLY A 551 -22.84 39.31 -53.60
N PRO A 552 -22.50 38.01 -53.44
CA PRO A 552 -22.45 37.15 -52.23
C PRO A 552 -21.18 36.26 -52.10
N SER A 553 -21.12 35.51 -50.99
CA SER A 553 -20.30 34.34 -50.57
C SER A 553 -19.16 33.76 -51.46
N LEU A 554 -18.06 33.39 -50.79
CA LEU A 554 -17.23 32.22 -51.14
C LEU A 554 -16.76 31.49 -49.87
N ALA A 555 -16.98 30.19 -49.86
CA ALA A 555 -16.78 29.23 -48.78
C ALA A 555 -15.30 28.78 -48.62
N PRO A 556 -14.92 28.17 -47.48
CA PRO A 556 -13.62 27.52 -47.30
C PRO A 556 -13.64 26.05 -47.77
N LEU A 557 -12.53 25.61 -48.37
CA LEU A 557 -12.23 24.24 -48.81
C LEU A 557 -12.11 23.27 -47.63
N ALA A 558 -12.73 22.09 -47.80
CA ALA A 558 -12.69 20.94 -46.90
C ALA A 558 -11.70 19.86 -47.39
N MET A 559 -11.22 19.01 -46.47
CA MET A 559 -11.20 17.52 -46.51
C MET A 559 -10.21 16.95 -45.44
N PRO A 560 -10.32 15.67 -45.00
CA PRO A 560 -11.48 14.76 -44.96
C PRO A 560 -11.70 14.13 -43.55
N ALA A 561 -12.82 13.40 -43.42
CA ALA A 561 -13.29 12.75 -42.19
C ALA A 561 -13.08 11.23 -42.18
N GLY A 562 -12.94 10.66 -40.98
CA GLY A 562 -13.34 9.28 -40.61
C GLY A 562 -12.45 8.63 -39.52
N PRO A 563 -12.98 7.74 -38.63
CA PRO A 563 -14.36 7.52 -38.20
C PRO A 563 -14.60 7.94 -36.73
N ALA A 564 -15.88 8.03 -36.38
CA ALA A 564 -16.39 8.35 -35.05
C ALA A 564 -16.37 7.13 -34.14
N ASP A 565 -15.91 7.31 -32.90
CA ASP A 565 -16.40 6.55 -31.75
C ASP A 565 -17.13 7.52 -30.82
N THR A 566 -18.43 7.29 -30.75
CA THR A 566 -19.43 7.93 -29.91
C THR A 566 -19.21 7.58 -28.44
N CYS A 567 -18.90 8.58 -27.60
CA CYS A 567 -19.24 8.56 -26.19
C CYS A 567 -19.76 9.95 -25.81
N LEU A 568 -21.00 9.97 -25.31
CA LEU A 568 -21.76 11.15 -24.89
C LEU A 568 -20.93 12.05 -23.96
N LYS A 569 -20.80 13.33 -24.33
CA LYS A 569 -20.23 14.37 -23.46
C LYS A 569 -21.30 14.83 -22.45
N PRO A 570 -21.04 14.86 -21.14
CA PRO A 570 -21.88 15.60 -20.21
C PRO A 570 -21.69 17.11 -20.43
N LEU A 571 -22.79 17.84 -20.40
CA LEU A 571 -22.82 19.31 -20.47
C LEU A 571 -22.25 19.89 -19.17
N VAL A 572 -21.02 20.39 -19.22
CA VAL A 572 -20.39 21.17 -18.13
C VAL A 572 -20.89 22.61 -18.22
N LYS A 573 -21.69 23.06 -17.25
CA LYS A 573 -22.06 24.48 -17.10
C LYS A 573 -21.14 25.12 -16.06
N VAL A 574 -20.43 26.17 -16.48
CA VAL A 574 -19.52 26.95 -15.62
C VAL A 574 -20.29 28.11 -15.01
N GLN A 575 -20.41 28.14 -13.69
CA GLN A 575 -20.85 29.32 -12.95
C GLN A 575 -19.88 29.59 -11.79
N ASN A 576 -19.33 30.81 -11.75
CA ASN A 576 -18.45 31.31 -10.69
C ASN A 576 -17.22 30.46 -10.33
N GLY A 577 -16.51 29.91 -11.32
CA GLY A 577 -15.17 29.35 -11.12
C GLY A 577 -15.09 28.03 -10.34
N VAL A 578 -16.23 27.40 -10.04
CA VAL A 578 -16.33 26.07 -9.43
C VAL A 578 -16.70 25.05 -10.52
N VAL A 579 -16.00 23.92 -10.56
CA VAL A 579 -16.43 22.72 -11.29
C VAL A 579 -17.20 21.86 -10.30
N VAL A 580 -18.53 21.90 -10.35
CA VAL A 580 -19.39 21.00 -9.55
C VAL A 580 -19.74 19.81 -10.43
N SER A 581 -19.44 18.59 -9.97
CA SER A 581 -20.01 17.37 -10.56
C SER A 581 -21.45 17.21 -10.06
N THR A 582 -22.45 17.39 -10.91
CA THR A 582 -23.82 17.01 -10.58
C THR A 582 -23.96 15.50 -10.70
N GLN A 583 -24.14 14.80 -9.59
CA GLN A 583 -24.82 13.50 -9.59
C GLN A 583 -26.22 13.73 -10.15
N THR A 584 -26.60 12.93 -11.15
CA THR A 584 -28.00 12.84 -11.57
C THR A 584 -28.47 11.46 -11.16
N ASP A 585 -29.28 11.41 -10.11
CA ASP A 585 -30.11 10.24 -9.80
C ASP A 585 -31.05 10.00 -10.98
N PHE A 586 -30.95 8.83 -11.58
CA PHE A 586 -31.93 8.32 -12.54
C PHE A 586 -32.54 7.04 -11.97
N SER A 587 -33.70 7.19 -11.33
CA SER A 587 -34.68 6.12 -11.19
C SER A 587 -35.30 5.84 -12.56
N PRO A 588 -35.43 4.59 -13.02
CA PRO A 588 -36.09 4.28 -14.29
C PRO A 588 -37.62 4.37 -14.14
N PRO A 589 -38.36 4.82 -15.17
CA PRO A 589 -39.81 4.74 -15.18
C PRO A 589 -40.27 3.33 -15.57
N GLU A 590 -41.40 2.93 -14.99
CA GLU A 590 -42.16 1.74 -15.35
C GLU A 590 -42.46 1.68 -16.85
N LEU A 591 -42.08 0.55 -17.47
CA LEU A 591 -42.88 -0.18 -18.47
C LEU A 591 -42.32 -1.59 -18.69
#